data_AF-A0AAU7DTK4-F1
#
_entry.id   AF-A0AAU7DTK4-F1
#
_cell.length_a   1.000
_cell.length_b   1.000
_cell.length_c   1.000
_cell.angle_alpha   90.00
_cell.angle_beta   90.00
_cell.angle_gamma   90.00
#
_symmetry.space_group_name_H-M   'P 1'
#
loop_
_entity.id
_entity.type
_entity.pdbx_description
1 polymer ?
#
loop_
_entity_poly.entity_id
_entity_poly.type
_entity_poly.pdbx_seq_one_letter_code
_entity_poly.pdbx_strand_id
1 'polypeptide(L)'
;MGVLRLSRVDLGHADPAGAPLRALDGAIIGNTPFMASLIFIISLAFLICGLAYGKGAKTIYRGAAAVGVIVETFSALAGLLVMFLMIAQFIALFNWTNIPTVAADSAAGALEQINVPPLVLLLAVMVVILLLDFVLPGLVPKWAIFAPVFIPIFATLYVAPQALLVAYRVADSPVNVLTSLMVYLPFNATVAMRYKKDAGIGAVIALMLPYSM
;
A
#
# COMPACT_ATOMS: atom_id res chain seq x y z
N MET A 1 35.27 -4.52 14.90
CA MET A 1 35.58 -5.58 13.92
C MET A 1 34.34 -6.48 13.84
N GLY A 2 33.53 -6.40 12.77
CA GLY A 2 32.45 -7.40 12.55
C GLY A 2 31.03 -6.95 12.16
N VAL A 3 30.77 -5.77 11.55
CA VAL A 3 29.38 -5.42 11.11
C VAL A 3 29.29 -4.78 9.70
N LEU A 4 30.33 -4.86 8.85
CA LEU A 4 30.34 -4.18 7.54
C LEU A 4 30.53 -5.12 6.33
N ARG A 5 29.81 -6.25 6.29
CA ARG A 5 29.85 -7.17 5.13
C ARG A 5 28.48 -7.72 4.68
N LEU A 6 27.43 -6.90 4.74
CA LEU A 6 26.12 -7.24 4.14
C LEU A 6 25.65 -6.24 3.07
N SER A 7 26.48 -5.27 2.67
CA SER A 7 26.10 -4.24 1.70
C SER A 7 26.36 -4.58 0.22
N ARG A 8 26.81 -5.80 -0.12
CA ARG A 8 26.98 -6.22 -1.51
C ARG A 8 25.91 -7.21 -1.93
N VAL A 9 24.73 -6.68 -2.21
CA VAL A 9 23.88 -7.27 -3.24
C VAL A 9 24.41 -6.71 -4.56
N ASP A 10 25.15 -7.53 -5.31
CA ASP A 10 25.70 -7.19 -6.63
C ASP A 10 24.57 -6.98 -7.64
N LEU A 11 23.93 -5.80 -7.57
CA LEU A 11 23.14 -5.26 -8.66
C LEU A 11 24.13 -4.71 -9.69
N GLY A 12 24.57 -5.55 -10.64
CA GLY A 12 25.62 -5.24 -11.62
C GLY A 12 25.40 -4.00 -12.53
N HIS A 13 24.31 -3.26 -12.34
CA HIS A 13 24.01 -1.99 -13.01
C HIS A 13 24.05 -0.76 -12.08
N ALA A 14 24.23 -0.96 -10.77
CA ALA A 14 24.25 0.10 -9.75
C ALA A 14 25.61 0.25 -9.03
N ASP A 15 26.50 -0.74 -9.16
CA ASP A 15 27.72 -0.80 -8.34
C ASP A 15 28.95 -0.04 -8.87
N PRO A 16 29.19 0.19 -10.17
CA PRO A 16 30.35 0.99 -10.57
C PRO A 16 30.20 2.45 -10.13
N ALA A 17 31.32 3.09 -9.78
CA ALA A 17 31.41 4.50 -9.34
C ALA A 17 30.99 5.55 -10.40
N GLY A 18 30.36 5.12 -11.50
CA GLY A 18 29.83 5.95 -12.58
C GLY A 18 28.50 5.43 -13.15
N ALA A 19 27.74 4.63 -12.40
CA ALA A 19 26.45 4.13 -12.85
C ALA A 19 25.45 5.30 -13.05
N PRO A 20 24.75 5.37 -14.20
CA PRO A 20 23.91 6.52 -14.58
C PRO A 20 22.69 6.73 -13.68
N LEU A 21 22.36 5.75 -12.81
CA LEU A 21 21.22 5.80 -11.91
C LEU A 21 21.58 6.26 -10.49
N ARG A 22 22.85 6.51 -10.18
CA ARG A 22 23.26 7.10 -8.89
C ARG A 22 22.99 8.60 -8.89
N ALA A 23 22.86 9.18 -7.70
CA ALA A 23 22.90 10.64 -7.58
C ALA A 23 24.30 11.18 -7.92
N LEU A 24 24.39 12.49 -8.21
CA LEU A 24 25.65 13.17 -8.58
C LEU A 24 26.74 13.06 -7.51
N ASP A 25 26.35 12.76 -6.26
CA ASP A 25 27.20 12.53 -5.09
C ASP A 25 27.62 11.05 -4.91
N GLY A 26 27.19 10.15 -5.80
CA GLY A 26 27.44 8.72 -5.70
C GLY A 26 26.53 7.99 -4.72
N ALA A 27 25.53 8.63 -4.11
CA ALA A 27 24.56 7.96 -3.25
C ALA A 27 23.59 7.10 -4.08
N ILE A 28 23.23 5.93 -3.52
CA ILE A 28 22.22 5.01 -4.10
C ILE A 28 20.88 5.14 -3.35
N ILE A 29 20.94 5.39 -2.04
CA ILE A 29 19.79 5.48 -1.14
C ILE A 29 19.48 6.96 -0.89
N GLY A 30 18.22 7.34 -0.98
CA GLY A 30 17.75 8.74 -0.84
C GLY A 30 16.99 9.21 -2.07
N ASN A 31 17.00 10.52 -2.33
CA ASN A 31 16.39 11.11 -3.52
C ASN A 31 17.29 10.91 -4.75
N THR A 32 17.45 9.66 -5.17
CA THR A 32 18.32 9.23 -6.26
C THR A 32 17.49 8.82 -7.48
N PRO A 33 18.02 8.96 -8.72
CA PRO A 33 17.33 8.49 -9.93
C PRO A 33 16.97 6.99 -9.86
N PHE A 34 17.80 6.19 -9.19
CA PHE A 34 17.53 4.78 -8.92
C PHE A 34 16.28 4.57 -8.05
N MET A 35 16.16 5.24 -6.90
CA MET A 35 15.00 5.10 -6.01
C MET A 35 13.71 5.62 -6.65
N ALA A 36 13.78 6.73 -7.40
CA ALA A 36 12.65 7.26 -8.15
C ALA A 36 12.15 6.30 -9.25
N SER A 37 13.06 5.54 -9.87
CA SER A 37 12.74 4.59 -10.95
C SER A 37 12.50 3.16 -10.46
N LEU A 38 12.56 2.90 -9.16
CA LEU A 38 12.55 1.55 -8.59
C LEU A 38 11.28 0.77 -8.95
N ILE A 39 10.11 1.43 -8.89
CA ILE A 39 8.82 0.84 -9.24
C ILE A 39 8.83 0.37 -10.71
N PHE A 40 9.37 1.20 -11.61
CA PHE A 40 9.48 0.87 -13.02
C PHE A 40 10.41 -0.33 -13.25
N ILE A 41 11.59 -0.34 -12.61
CA ILE A 41 12.56 -1.45 -12.72
C ILE A 41 11.94 -2.77 -12.25
N ILE A 42 11.26 -2.78 -11.09
CA ILE A 42 10.60 -3.97 -10.56
C ILE A 42 9.48 -4.42 -11.51
N SER A 43 8.67 -3.49 -12.03
CA SER A 43 7.61 -3.82 -12.99
C SER A 43 8.16 -4.44 -14.29
N LEU A 44 9.29 -3.93 -14.79
CA LEU A 44 9.96 -4.46 -15.98
C LEU A 44 10.54 -5.84 -15.73
N ALA A 45 11.14 -6.07 -14.56
CA ALA A 45 11.67 -7.38 -14.17
C ALA A 45 10.54 -8.44 -14.12
N PHE A 46 9.40 -8.11 -13.50
CA PHE A 46 8.22 -8.99 -13.46
C PHE A 46 7.63 -9.21 -14.85
N LEU A 47 7.58 -8.19 -15.70
CA LEU A 47 7.09 -8.31 -17.07
C LEU A 47 7.96 -9.28 -17.88
N ILE A 48 9.28 -9.13 -17.83
CA ILE A 48 10.22 -10.01 -18.55
C ILE A 48 10.08 -11.46 -18.06
N CYS A 49 10.06 -11.67 -16.74
CA CYS A 49 9.89 -13.00 -16.16
C CYS A 49 8.54 -13.63 -16.54
N GLY A 50 7.46 -12.85 -16.48
CA GLY A 50 6.12 -13.28 -16.86
C GLY A 50 6.00 -13.66 -18.34
N LEU A 51 6.62 -12.87 -19.23
CA LEU A 51 6.66 -13.18 -20.66
C LEU A 51 7.51 -14.41 -20.96
N ALA A 52 8.67 -14.57 -20.30
CA ALA A 52 9.52 -15.73 -20.46
C ALA A 52 8.81 -17.02 -20.00
N TYR A 53 8.15 -16.96 -18.83
CA TYR A 53 7.34 -18.07 -18.33
C TYR A 53 6.15 -18.37 -19.23
N GLY A 54 5.40 -17.35 -19.67
CA GLY A 54 4.25 -17.53 -20.56
C GLY A 54 4.62 -18.13 -21.92
N LYS A 55 5.82 -17.83 -22.44
CA LYS A 55 6.37 -18.47 -23.63
C LYS A 55 6.73 -19.94 -23.37
N GLY A 56 7.38 -20.23 -22.24
CA GLY A 56 7.75 -21.60 -21.85
C GLY A 56 6.54 -22.52 -21.57
N ALA A 57 5.53 -21.99 -20.89
CA ALA A 57 4.26 -22.66 -20.60
C ALA A 57 3.33 -22.76 -21.83
N LYS A 58 3.74 -22.18 -22.97
CA LYS A 58 2.94 -22.12 -24.20
C LYS A 58 1.57 -21.47 -23.96
N THR A 59 1.48 -20.46 -23.11
CA THR A 59 0.26 -19.64 -22.98
C THR A 59 0.33 -18.39 -23.85
N ILE A 60 1.54 -17.90 -24.13
CA ILE A 60 1.80 -16.73 -24.99
C ILE A 60 2.60 -17.18 -26.23
N TYR A 61 1.91 -17.37 -27.34
CA TYR A 61 2.51 -17.88 -28.58
C TYR A 61 3.03 -16.78 -29.52
N ARG A 62 2.45 -15.57 -29.47
CA ARG A 62 2.72 -14.46 -30.40
C ARG A 62 2.82 -13.13 -29.66
N GLY A 63 3.51 -12.16 -30.26
CA GLY A 63 3.58 -10.80 -29.70
C GLY A 63 2.21 -10.16 -29.47
N ALA A 64 1.24 -10.43 -30.36
CA ALA A 64 -0.14 -9.98 -30.18
C ALA A 64 -0.82 -10.58 -28.93
N ALA A 65 -0.51 -11.83 -28.57
CA ALA A 65 -1.02 -12.46 -27.36
C ALA A 65 -0.43 -11.80 -26.10
N ALA A 66 0.84 -11.40 -26.14
CA ALA A 66 1.47 -10.66 -25.03
C ALA A 66 0.79 -9.30 -24.80
N VAL A 67 0.51 -8.57 -25.88
CA VAL A 67 -0.25 -7.30 -25.80
C VAL A 67 -1.66 -7.53 -25.29
N GLY A 68 -2.33 -8.62 -25.70
CA GLY A 68 -3.66 -8.98 -25.22
C GLY A 68 -3.74 -9.14 -23.70
N VAL A 69 -2.79 -9.86 -23.09
CA VAL A 69 -2.74 -10.05 -21.63
C VAL A 69 -2.51 -8.72 -20.89
N ILE A 70 -1.71 -7.82 -21.46
CA ILE A 70 -1.50 -6.48 -20.91
C ILE A 70 -2.82 -5.69 -20.95
N VAL A 71 -3.51 -5.69 -22.10
CA VAL A 71 -4.80 -5.00 -22.25
C VAL A 71 -5.85 -5.54 -21.28
N GLU A 72 -5.94 -6.85 -21.11
CA GLU A 72 -6.86 -7.48 -20.15
C GLU A 72 -6.58 -7.00 -18.71
N THR A 73 -5.30 -6.90 -18.34
CA THR A 73 -4.89 -6.38 -17.02
C THR A 73 -5.33 -4.93 -16.83
N PHE A 74 -5.16 -4.07 -17.83
CA PHE A 74 -5.64 -2.68 -17.77
C PHE A 74 -7.17 -2.58 -17.75
N SER A 75 -7.87 -3.47 -18.46
CA SER A 75 -9.33 -3.52 -18.46
C SER A 75 -9.88 -3.89 -17.08
N ALA A 76 -9.26 -4.85 -16.38
CA ALA A 76 -9.62 -5.22 -15.01
C ALA A 76 -9.44 -4.06 -14.01
N LEU A 77 -8.58 -3.07 -14.31
CA LEU A 77 -8.33 -1.89 -13.49
C LEU A 77 -9.23 -0.69 -13.85
N ALA A 78 -10.08 -0.79 -14.87
CA ALA A 78 -10.88 0.35 -15.33
C ALA A 78 -11.77 0.94 -14.23
N GLY A 79 -12.41 0.11 -13.40
CA GLY A 79 -13.22 0.56 -12.26
C GLY A 79 -12.39 1.33 -11.22
N LEU A 80 -11.15 0.88 -10.98
CA LEU A 80 -10.21 1.56 -10.08
C LEU A 80 -9.84 2.94 -10.62
N LEU A 81 -9.62 3.08 -11.94
CA LEU A 81 -9.29 4.36 -12.56
C LEU A 81 -10.43 5.39 -12.44
N VAL A 82 -11.69 4.96 -12.63
CA VAL A 82 -12.86 5.85 -12.43
C VAL A 82 -12.94 6.32 -10.99
N MET A 83 -12.71 5.42 -10.03
CA MET A 83 -12.67 5.79 -8.62
C MET A 83 -11.53 6.76 -8.30
N PHE A 84 -10.32 6.53 -8.82
CA PHE A 84 -9.21 7.48 -8.66
C PHE A 84 -9.50 8.84 -9.26
N LEU A 85 -10.20 8.90 -10.39
CA LEU A 85 -10.65 10.16 -10.96
C LEU A 85 -11.54 10.91 -9.97
N MET A 86 -12.55 10.25 -9.39
CA MET A 86 -13.44 10.87 -8.40
C MET A 86 -12.69 11.34 -7.14
N ILE A 87 -11.78 10.50 -6.62
CA ILE A 87 -10.94 10.84 -5.48
C ILE A 87 -10.03 12.03 -5.79
N ALA A 88 -9.42 12.06 -6.99
CA ALA A 88 -8.57 13.16 -7.40
C ALA A 88 -9.33 14.49 -7.48
N GLN A 89 -10.57 14.48 -8.00
CA GLN A 89 -11.42 15.68 -8.00
C GLN A 89 -11.79 16.12 -6.58
N PHE A 90 -12.13 15.18 -5.70
CA PHE A 90 -12.39 15.47 -4.29
C PHE A 90 -11.16 16.11 -3.62
N ILE A 91 -9.97 15.51 -3.75
CA ILE A 91 -8.73 16.04 -3.16
C ILE A 91 -8.42 17.43 -3.72
N ALA A 92 -8.60 17.66 -5.02
CA ALA A 92 -8.37 18.95 -5.65
C ALA A 92 -9.29 20.05 -5.06
N LEU A 93 -10.59 19.78 -4.95
CA LEU A 93 -11.54 20.71 -4.32
C LEU A 93 -11.25 20.90 -2.83
N PHE A 94 -10.96 19.82 -2.13
CA PHE A 94 -10.65 19.85 -0.69
C PHE A 94 -9.41 20.70 -0.42
N ASN A 95 -8.34 20.54 -1.20
CA ASN A 95 -7.14 21.37 -1.12
C ASN A 95 -7.42 22.82 -1.52
N TRP A 96 -8.21 23.07 -2.56
CA TRP A 96 -8.56 24.43 -3.00
C TRP A 96 -9.31 25.21 -1.89
N THR A 97 -10.19 24.53 -1.15
CA THR A 97 -10.90 25.14 -0.01
C THR A 97 -10.06 25.35 1.25
N ASN A 98 -8.83 24.84 1.31
CA ASN A 98 -7.96 24.86 2.51
C ASN A 98 -8.58 24.23 3.78
N ILE A 99 -9.69 23.48 3.66
CA ILE A 99 -10.29 22.73 4.77
C ILE A 99 -9.28 21.80 5.47
N PRO A 100 -8.43 21.02 4.77
CA PRO A 100 -7.48 20.15 5.46
C PRO A 100 -6.51 20.92 6.35
N THR A 101 -6.02 22.08 5.92
CA THR A 101 -5.12 22.93 6.71
C THR A 101 -5.82 23.45 7.97
N VAL A 102 -7.04 23.98 7.83
CA VAL A 102 -7.82 24.50 8.98
C VAL A 102 -8.18 23.38 9.96
N ALA A 103 -8.59 22.22 9.45
CA ALA A 103 -8.87 21.04 10.26
C ALA A 103 -7.61 20.56 11.00
N ALA A 104 -6.46 20.60 10.33
CA ALA A 104 -5.19 20.20 10.91
C ALA A 104 -4.75 21.12 12.04
N ASP A 105 -4.83 22.44 11.85
CA ASP A 105 -4.46 23.41 12.87
C ASP A 105 -5.38 23.31 14.11
N SER A 106 -6.69 23.12 13.90
CA SER A 106 -7.66 22.93 14.98
C SER A 106 -7.41 21.63 15.76
N ALA A 107 -7.16 20.52 15.06
CA ALA A 107 -6.87 19.23 15.69
C ALA A 107 -5.52 19.24 16.41
N ALA A 108 -4.48 19.85 15.81
CA ALA A 108 -3.17 20.00 16.42
C ALA A 108 -3.25 20.85 17.70
N GLY A 109 -3.98 21.97 17.67
CA GLY A 109 -4.20 22.79 18.87
C GLY A 109 -4.91 22.04 20.00
N ALA A 110 -5.88 21.18 19.69
CA ALA A 110 -6.52 20.31 20.68
C ALA A 110 -5.56 19.26 21.26
N LEU A 111 -4.68 18.69 20.43
CA LEU A 111 -3.70 17.67 20.82
C LEU A 111 -2.53 18.25 21.62
N GLU A 112 -2.08 19.46 21.29
CA GLU A 112 -1.03 20.18 22.02
C GLU A 112 -1.46 20.50 23.46
N GLN A 113 -2.73 20.87 23.67
CA GLN A 113 -3.26 21.14 25.02
C GLN A 113 -3.22 19.92 25.94
N ILE A 114 -3.33 18.72 25.37
CA ILE A 114 -3.34 17.45 26.12
C ILE A 114 -1.92 16.88 26.27
N ASN A 115 -0.91 17.48 25.61
CA ASN A 115 0.49 17.06 25.64
C ASN A 115 0.66 15.55 25.37
N VAL A 116 -0.05 15.05 24.36
CA VAL A 116 -0.04 13.62 24.01
C VAL A 116 1.26 13.28 23.29
N PRO A 117 2.01 12.26 23.73
CA PRO A 117 3.18 11.80 23.00
C PRO A 117 2.83 11.37 21.56
N PRO A 118 3.64 11.71 20.54
CA PRO A 118 3.34 11.40 19.14
C PRO A 118 3.11 9.89 18.87
N LEU A 119 3.79 9.03 19.63
CA LEU A 119 3.61 7.58 19.55
C LEU A 119 2.19 7.15 19.96
N VAL A 120 1.65 7.76 21.02
CA VAL A 120 0.29 7.44 21.52
C VAL A 120 -0.75 7.88 20.50
N LEU A 121 -0.55 9.03 19.85
CA LEU A 121 -1.43 9.49 18.78
C LEU A 121 -1.40 8.55 17.56
N LEU A 122 -0.22 8.07 17.18
CA LEU A 122 -0.06 7.12 16.08
C LEU A 122 -0.78 5.80 16.39
N LEU A 123 -0.67 5.30 17.62
CA LEU A 123 -1.43 4.13 18.08
C LEU A 123 -2.95 4.39 18.09
N ALA A 124 -3.40 5.57 18.52
CA ALA A 124 -4.81 5.92 18.50
C ALA A 124 -5.37 5.90 17.07
N VAL A 125 -4.62 6.44 16.11
CA VAL A 125 -5.00 6.40 14.69
C VAL A 125 -5.03 4.97 14.16
N MET A 126 -4.07 4.12 14.55
CA MET A 126 -4.12 2.69 14.22
C MET A 126 -5.41 2.04 14.71
N VAL A 127 -5.85 2.31 15.94
CA VAL A 127 -7.11 1.77 16.48
C VAL A 127 -8.32 2.27 15.69
N VAL A 128 -8.36 3.56 15.33
CA VAL A 128 -9.45 4.12 14.50
C VAL A 128 -9.52 3.44 13.14
N ILE A 129 -8.37 3.21 12.49
CA ILE A 129 -8.30 2.49 11.21
C ILE A 129 -8.81 1.06 11.40
N LEU A 130 -8.32 0.35 12.42
CA LEU A 130 -8.72 -1.03 12.75
C LEU A 130 -10.25 -1.16 12.92
N LEU A 131 -10.90 -0.18 13.55
CA LEU A 131 -12.36 -0.16 13.69
C LEU A 131 -13.07 0.15 12.36
N LEU A 132 -12.53 1.08 11.57
CA LEU A 132 -13.10 1.46 10.28
C LEU A 132 -13.00 0.33 9.24
N ASP A 133 -11.97 -0.50 9.32
CA ASP A 133 -11.73 -1.62 8.42
C ASP A 133 -12.86 -2.65 8.40
N PHE A 134 -13.61 -2.79 9.50
CA PHE A 134 -14.79 -3.64 9.52
C PHE A 134 -15.89 -3.15 8.56
N VAL A 135 -15.96 -1.84 8.31
CA VAL A 135 -16.96 -1.21 7.44
C VAL A 135 -16.43 -0.97 6.03
N LEU A 136 -15.16 -0.57 5.90
CA LEU A 136 -14.53 -0.20 4.63
C LEU A 136 -13.22 -0.98 4.41
N PRO A 137 -13.23 -2.18 3.82
CA PRO A 137 -12.02 -3.00 3.63
C PRO A 137 -11.07 -2.52 2.52
N GLY A 138 -11.35 -1.37 1.89
CA GLY A 138 -10.56 -0.86 0.76
C GLY A 138 -9.32 -0.08 1.21
N LEU A 139 -8.12 -0.66 1.04
CA LEU A 139 -6.85 -0.01 1.40
C LEU A 139 -6.61 1.31 0.65
N VAL A 140 -6.67 1.30 -0.69
CA VAL A 140 -6.35 2.50 -1.48
C VAL A 140 -7.39 3.61 -1.35
N PRO A 141 -8.71 3.33 -1.48
CA PRO A 141 -9.75 4.37 -1.36
C PRO A 141 -9.75 5.02 0.03
N LYS A 142 -9.62 4.21 1.09
CA LYS A 142 -9.59 4.70 2.48
C LYS A 142 -8.37 5.58 2.71
N TRP A 143 -7.18 5.10 2.37
CA TRP A 143 -5.97 5.92 2.50
C TRP A 143 -6.09 7.25 1.76
N ALA A 144 -6.65 7.27 0.54
CA ALA A 144 -6.73 8.48 -0.24
C ALA A 144 -7.66 9.56 0.37
N ILE A 145 -8.64 9.17 1.18
CA ILE A 145 -9.50 10.09 1.94
C ILE A 145 -8.80 10.55 3.23
N PHE A 146 -8.07 9.65 3.89
CA PHE A 146 -7.38 9.93 5.16
C PHE A 146 -6.12 10.77 4.99
N ALA A 147 -5.33 10.50 3.95
CA ALA A 147 -4.03 11.11 3.73
C ALA A 147 -4.05 12.65 3.74
N PRO A 148 -4.98 13.35 3.04
CA PRO A 148 -5.02 14.80 3.04
C PRO A 148 -5.29 15.45 4.41
N VAL A 149 -5.93 14.72 5.34
CA VAL A 149 -6.26 15.24 6.68
C VAL A 149 -5.18 14.88 7.69
N PHE A 150 -4.76 13.62 7.73
CA PHE A 150 -3.83 13.13 8.75
C PHE A 150 -2.37 13.49 8.45
N ILE A 151 -1.95 13.55 7.18
CA ILE A 151 -0.56 13.92 6.86
C ILE A 151 -0.23 15.32 7.40
N PRO A 152 -1.05 16.37 7.17
CA PRO A 152 -0.78 17.68 7.76
C PRO A 152 -0.78 17.68 9.29
N ILE A 153 -1.73 17.01 9.95
CA ILE A 153 -1.80 16.92 11.43
C ILE A 153 -0.53 16.31 12.02
N PHE A 154 -0.05 15.20 11.44
CA PHE A 154 1.17 14.57 11.95
C PHE A 154 2.43 15.35 11.58
N ALA A 155 2.41 16.09 10.47
CA ALA A 155 3.52 16.96 10.08
C ALA A 155 3.70 18.13 11.07
N THR A 156 2.63 18.73 11.61
CA THR A 156 2.74 19.77 12.65
C THR A 156 3.30 19.22 13.97
N LEU A 157 3.06 17.93 14.24
CA LEU A 157 3.59 17.20 15.40
C LEU A 157 4.99 16.60 15.17
N TYR A 158 5.69 17.02 14.11
CA TYR A 158 7.04 16.54 13.73
C TYR A 158 7.14 15.03 13.48
N VAL A 159 6.02 14.38 13.12
CA VAL A 159 5.99 12.97 12.72
C VAL A 159 6.14 12.87 11.21
N ALA A 160 7.11 12.05 10.78
CA ALA A 160 7.37 11.83 9.37
C ALA A 160 6.15 11.15 8.69
N PRO A 161 5.70 11.61 7.50
CA PRO A 161 4.55 11.01 6.81
C PRO A 161 4.70 9.52 6.51
N GLN A 162 5.95 9.05 6.37
CA GLN A 162 6.26 7.64 6.17
C GLN A 162 5.87 6.79 7.40
N ALA A 163 6.01 7.33 8.61
CA ALA A 163 5.60 6.63 9.83
C ALA A 163 4.08 6.45 9.89
N LEU A 164 3.32 7.46 9.49
CA LEU A 164 1.87 7.38 9.37
C LEU A 164 1.44 6.34 8.32
N LEU A 165 2.11 6.31 7.16
CA LEU A 165 1.84 5.31 6.13
C LEU A 165 2.12 3.89 6.62
N VAL A 166 3.23 3.68 7.35
CA VAL A 166 3.56 2.39 7.97
C VAL A 166 2.48 2.00 8.98
N ALA A 167 2.10 2.91 9.88
CA ALA A 167 1.05 2.69 10.86
C ALA A 167 -0.28 2.30 10.20
N TYR A 168 -0.66 3.01 9.13
CA TYR A 168 -1.85 2.74 8.35
C TYR A 168 -1.82 1.33 7.72
N ARG A 169 -0.70 0.98 7.08
CA ARG A 169 -0.54 -0.35 6.45
C ARG A 169 -0.59 -1.49 7.48
N VAL A 170 0.01 -1.28 8.65
CA VAL A 170 -0.01 -2.26 9.74
C VAL A 170 -1.41 -2.40 10.33
N ALA A 171 -2.17 -1.31 10.47
CA ALA A 171 -3.52 -1.34 11.02
C ALA A 171 -4.57 -1.91 10.05
N ASP A 172 -4.45 -1.64 8.75
CA ASP A 172 -5.42 -2.07 7.73
C ASP A 172 -5.33 -3.59 7.43
N SER A 173 -4.14 -4.18 7.58
CA SER A 173 -3.89 -5.56 7.14
C SER A 173 -4.63 -6.66 7.93
N PRO A 174 -4.65 -6.67 9.29
CA PRO A 174 -5.18 -7.81 10.06
C PRO A 174 -6.70 -7.97 9.95
N VAL A 175 -7.45 -6.86 9.84
CA VAL A 175 -8.92 -6.84 9.88
C VAL A 175 -9.53 -7.28 8.55
N ASN A 176 -8.81 -7.09 7.44
CA ASN A 176 -9.22 -7.50 6.10
C ASN A 176 -9.51 -9.01 5.99
N VAL A 177 -8.94 -9.84 6.88
CA VAL A 177 -9.20 -11.29 6.94
C VAL A 177 -10.46 -11.63 7.76
N LEU A 178 -10.85 -10.74 8.68
CA LEU A 178 -11.99 -10.94 9.59
C LEU A 178 -13.31 -10.38 9.03
N THR A 179 -13.23 -9.31 8.24
CA THR A 179 -14.42 -8.60 7.78
C THR A 179 -15.25 -9.40 6.77
N SER A 180 -16.55 -9.54 7.05
CA SER A 180 -17.51 -10.20 6.15
C SER A 180 -17.74 -9.46 4.83
N LEU A 181 -17.33 -8.19 4.77
CA LEU A 181 -17.44 -7.34 3.59
C LEU A 181 -16.29 -7.55 2.59
N MET A 182 -15.27 -8.33 2.96
CA MET A 182 -14.16 -8.64 2.06
C MET A 182 -14.63 -9.55 0.92
N VAL A 183 -14.41 -9.12 -0.32
CA VAL A 183 -14.88 -9.80 -1.54
C VAL A 183 -14.37 -11.24 -1.65
N TYR A 184 -13.22 -11.53 -1.05
CA TYR A 184 -12.60 -12.87 -1.07
C TYR A 184 -13.13 -13.83 0.01
N LEU A 185 -13.85 -13.35 1.03
CA LEU A 185 -14.30 -14.20 2.14
C LEU A 185 -15.28 -15.31 1.69
N PRO A 186 -16.27 -15.05 0.81
CA PRO A 186 -17.12 -16.11 0.28
C PRO A 186 -16.32 -17.17 -0.48
N PHE A 187 -15.33 -16.76 -1.29
CA PHE A 187 -14.44 -17.69 -1.98
C PHE A 187 -13.67 -18.56 -1.00
N ASN A 188 -13.06 -17.96 0.03
CA ASN A 188 -12.34 -18.70 1.07
C ASN A 188 -13.25 -19.69 1.80
N ALA A 189 -14.49 -19.31 2.11
CA ALA A 189 -15.49 -20.20 2.69
C ALA A 189 -15.83 -21.37 1.76
N THR A 190 -15.99 -21.13 0.45
CA THR A 190 -16.23 -22.23 -0.51
C THR A 190 -15.06 -23.20 -0.62
N VAL A 191 -13.82 -22.71 -0.50
CA VAL A 191 -12.63 -23.56 -0.46
C VAL A 191 -12.60 -24.37 0.83
N ALA A 192 -12.92 -23.75 1.98
CA ALA A 192 -13.00 -24.45 3.27
C ALA A 192 -14.08 -25.55 3.27
N MET A 193 -15.24 -25.29 2.66
CA MET A 193 -16.33 -26.28 2.51
C MET A 193 -15.91 -27.54 1.75
N ARG A 194 -14.90 -27.46 0.88
CA ARG A 194 -14.37 -28.65 0.17
C ARG A 194 -13.70 -29.66 1.11
N TYR A 195 -13.11 -29.18 2.20
CA TYR A 195 -12.41 -30.01 3.18
C TYR A 195 -13.25 -30.31 4.42
N LYS A 196 -14.10 -29.36 4.84
CA LYS A 196 -15.00 -29.49 5.98
C LYS A 196 -16.38 -28.96 5.60
N LYS A 197 -17.33 -29.87 5.33
CA LYS A 197 -18.67 -29.53 4.82
C LYS A 197 -19.47 -28.59 5.74
N ASP A 198 -19.20 -28.62 7.04
CA ASP A 198 -19.87 -27.76 8.03
C ASP A 198 -19.18 -26.39 8.21
N ALA A 199 -18.12 -26.10 7.45
CA ALA A 199 -17.41 -24.83 7.54
C ALA A 199 -18.15 -23.71 6.81
N GLY A 200 -18.85 -22.85 7.56
CA GLY A 200 -19.44 -21.61 7.05
C GLY A 200 -18.49 -20.41 7.10
N ILE A 201 -19.02 -19.23 6.76
CA ILE A 201 -18.30 -17.95 6.84
C ILE A 201 -17.77 -17.70 8.27
N GLY A 202 -18.60 -17.94 9.28
CA GLY A 202 -18.19 -17.79 10.68
C GLY A 202 -17.07 -18.76 11.11
N ALA A 203 -17.00 -19.95 10.51
CA ALA A 203 -15.92 -20.89 10.79
C ALA A 203 -14.59 -20.40 10.23
N VAL A 204 -14.60 -19.75 9.06
CA VAL A 204 -13.39 -19.12 8.49
C VAL A 204 -12.95 -17.93 9.34
N ILE A 205 -13.88 -17.06 9.75
CA ILE A 205 -13.56 -15.91 10.62
C ILE A 205 -12.99 -16.39 11.96
N ALA A 206 -13.63 -17.39 12.60
CA ALA A 206 -13.15 -17.95 13.86
C ALA A 206 -11.75 -18.58 13.74
N LEU A 207 -11.46 -19.24 12.61
CA LEU A 207 -10.14 -19.80 12.34
C LEU A 207 -9.07 -18.71 12.12
N MET A 208 -9.45 -17.58 11.55
CA MET A 208 -8.55 -16.46 11.25
C MET A 208 -8.37 -15.47 12.42
N LEU A 209 -9.26 -15.51 13.41
CA LEU A 209 -9.18 -14.68 14.61
C LEU A 209 -7.80 -14.70 15.30
N PRO A 210 -7.18 -15.85 15.61
CA PRO A 210 -5.86 -15.87 16.26
C PRO A 210 -4.72 -15.36 15.38
N TYR A 211 -4.90 -15.28 14.06
CA TYR A 211 -3.89 -14.73 13.13
C TYR A 211 -3.97 -13.20 13.02
N SER A 212 -5.10 -12.62 13.43
CA SER A 212 -5.36 -11.18 13.37
C SER A 212 -5.02 -10.47 14.69
N MET A 213 -4.95 -11.21 15.80
CA MET A 213 -4.65 -10.70 17.15
C MET A 213 -3.14 -10.57 17.42
#